data_AF-A0A953CKQ8-F1
#
_entry.id   AF-A0A953CKQ8-F1
#
_cell.length_a   1.000
_cell.length_b   1.000
_cell.length_c   1.000
_cell.angle_alpha   90.00
_cell.angle_beta   90.00
_cell.angle_gamma   90.00
#
_symmetry.space_group_name_H-M   'P 1'
#
loop_
_entity.id
_entity.type
_entity.pdbx_description
1 polymer ?
#
loop_
_entity_poly.entity_id
_entity_poly.type
_entity_poly.pdbx_seq_one_letter_code
_entity_poly.pdbx_strand_id
1 'polypeptide(L)'
;MAGAAIAAIAAVALWNITRPSTPHVNASGKEATAQLVIPATFSDEAKMGERAFNAVCATCHGKDAAGTDVGPPLVHRIYEPSHHADYAFEMAVANGVRAHHWKFGNMPPQPGVTKADIATIVAYVRELQRANGID
;
A
#
# COMPACT_ATOMS: atom_id res chain seq x y z
N MET A 1 21.13 40.08 -40.10
CA MET A 1 21.12 39.56 -38.72
C MET A 1 19.74 39.76 -38.12
N ALA A 2 19.34 38.84 -37.25
CA ALA A 2 18.18 38.85 -36.35
C ALA A 2 16.79 38.50 -36.92
N GLY A 3 16.18 37.46 -36.32
CA GLY A 3 14.78 37.06 -36.50
C GLY A 3 14.48 35.66 -35.98
N ALA A 4 14.91 35.32 -34.75
CA ALA A 4 14.73 33.99 -34.15
C ALA A 4 13.56 33.96 -33.15
N ALA A 5 12.77 32.89 -33.28
CA ALA A 5 12.15 32.09 -32.21
C ALA A 5 11.23 32.77 -31.18
N ILE A 6 9.91 32.72 -31.45
CA ILE A 6 8.87 32.81 -30.41
C ILE A 6 7.86 31.68 -30.61
N ALA A 7 8.22 30.45 -30.24
CA ALA A 7 7.25 29.33 -30.26
C ALA A 7 7.48 28.27 -29.17
N ALA A 8 8.40 28.50 -28.21
CA ALA A 8 8.73 27.48 -27.21
C ALA A 8 8.06 27.70 -25.83
N ILE A 9 7.51 28.88 -25.55
CA ILE A 9 7.04 29.22 -24.19
C ILE A 9 5.67 28.60 -23.89
N ALA A 10 4.77 28.48 -24.88
CA ALA A 10 3.42 27.94 -24.67
C ALA A 10 3.40 26.44 -24.32
N ALA A 11 4.33 25.65 -24.85
CA ALA A 11 4.39 24.21 -24.59
C ALA A 11 4.86 23.88 -23.16
N VAL A 12 5.72 24.72 -22.57
CA VAL A 12 6.20 24.54 -21.18
C VAL A 12 5.08 24.83 -20.17
N ALA A 13 4.23 25.83 -20.45
CA ALA A 13 3.11 26.19 -19.58
C ALA A 13 2.06 25.07 -19.49
N LEU A 14 1.79 24.36 -20.60
CA LEU A 14 0.86 23.22 -20.63
C LEU A 14 1.42 21.98 -19.93
N TRP A 15 2.74 21.74 -19.99
CA TRP A 15 3.38 20.60 -19.31
C TRP A 15 3.29 20.70 -17.79
N ASN A 16 3.24 21.90 -17.22
CA ASN A 16 3.17 22.10 -15.78
C ASN A 16 1.78 21.84 -15.19
N ILE A 17 0.71 21.86 -16.00
CA ILE A 17 -0.67 21.71 -15.52
C ILE A 17 -1.08 20.22 -15.41
N THR A 18 -0.41 19.34 -16.17
CA THR A 18 -0.71 17.89 -16.18
C THR A 18 0.27 17.04 -15.38
N ARG A 19 1.12 17.63 -14.54
CA ARG A 19 1.99 16.85 -13.65
C ARG A 19 1.14 16.26 -12.53
N PRO A 20 1.19 14.94 -12.27
CA PRO A 20 0.65 14.40 -11.03
C PRO A 20 1.32 15.12 -9.86
N SER A 21 0.51 15.65 -8.95
CA SER A 21 0.99 16.39 -7.79
C SER A 21 1.92 15.49 -6.97
N THR A 22 3.17 15.91 -6.79
CA THR A 22 4.06 15.33 -5.78
C THR A 22 3.37 15.39 -4.42
N PRO A 23 3.37 14.31 -3.62
CA PRO A 23 2.76 14.31 -2.29
C PRO A 23 3.27 15.51 -1.48
N HIS A 24 2.34 16.37 -1.07
CA HIS A 24 2.67 17.48 -0.18
C HIS A 24 2.93 16.92 1.21
N VAL A 25 4.20 16.79 1.57
CA VAL A 25 4.62 16.57 2.95
C VAL A 25 4.32 17.84 3.75
N ASN A 26 3.45 17.75 4.73
CA ASN A 26 3.31 18.84 5.71
C ASN A 26 4.51 18.84 6.65
N ALA A 27 4.81 19.99 7.25
CA ALA A 27 5.98 20.27 8.11
C ALA A 27 6.14 19.38 9.35
N SER A 28 5.26 18.39 9.54
CA SER A 28 5.30 17.37 10.61
C SER A 28 5.78 15.98 10.14
N GLY A 29 6.10 15.79 8.85
CA GLY A 29 6.60 14.50 8.34
C GLY A 29 5.57 13.35 8.30
N LYS A 30 4.28 13.64 8.47
CA LYS A 30 3.19 12.70 8.15
C LYS A 30 2.74 12.97 6.72
N GLU A 31 2.83 11.97 5.85
CA GLU A 31 2.16 12.03 4.54
C GLU A 31 0.68 12.29 4.78
N ALA A 32 0.14 13.30 4.08
CA ALA A 32 -1.30 13.48 3.99
C ALA A 32 -1.85 12.23 3.30
N THR A 33 -2.52 11.37 4.05
CA THR A 33 -3.13 10.15 3.54
C THR A 33 -4.08 10.52 2.41
N ALA A 34 -3.72 10.20 1.17
CA ALA A 34 -4.72 10.02 0.13
C ALA A 34 -5.79 9.08 0.70
N GLN A 35 -7.05 9.48 0.60
CA GLN A 35 -8.15 8.71 1.15
C GLN A 35 -8.10 7.31 0.55
N LEU A 36 -7.88 6.30 1.39
CA LEU A 36 -7.78 4.90 0.97
C LEU A 36 -9.06 4.50 0.21
N VAL A 37 -8.90 4.07 -1.04
CA VAL A 37 -10.01 3.61 -1.88
C VAL A 37 -10.31 2.15 -1.53
N ILE A 38 -11.53 1.88 -1.10
CA ILE A 38 -12.01 0.51 -0.83
C ILE A 38 -12.84 0.06 -2.04
N PRO A 39 -12.54 -1.11 -2.64
CA PRO A 39 -13.39 -1.68 -3.69
C PRO A 39 -14.85 -1.77 -3.24
N ALA A 40 -15.79 -1.44 -4.14
CA ALA A 40 -17.21 -1.62 -3.86
C ALA A 40 -17.57 -3.10 -3.60
N THR A 41 -16.79 -4.02 -4.18
CA THR A 41 -16.92 -5.46 -4.01
C THR A 41 -15.55 -6.12 -4.01
N PHE A 42 -15.36 -7.11 -3.14
CA PHE A 42 -14.23 -8.04 -3.17
C PHE A 42 -14.59 -9.34 -3.88
N SER A 43 -13.59 -10.07 -4.38
CA SER A 43 -13.75 -11.49 -4.75
C SER A 43 -14.19 -12.33 -3.54
N ASP A 44 -14.71 -13.54 -3.76
CA ASP A 44 -15.15 -14.39 -2.65
C ASP A 44 -13.96 -14.85 -1.79
N GLU A 45 -12.81 -15.06 -2.42
CA GLU A 45 -11.54 -15.31 -1.76
C GLU A 45 -11.10 -14.11 -0.91
N ALA A 46 -11.15 -12.89 -1.46
CA ALA A 46 -10.81 -11.68 -0.72
C ALA A 46 -11.80 -11.38 0.41
N LYS A 47 -13.09 -11.72 0.29
CA LYS A 47 -14.05 -11.62 1.41
C LYS A 47 -13.68 -12.57 2.54
N MET A 48 -13.20 -13.78 2.24
CA MET A 48 -12.66 -14.69 3.26
C MET A 48 -11.41 -14.09 3.91
N GLY A 49 -10.51 -13.56 3.08
CA GLY A 49 -9.29 -12.88 3.51
C GLY A 49 -9.55 -11.69 4.42
N GLU A 50 -10.54 -10.85 4.08
CA GLU A 50 -10.96 -9.70 4.89
C GLU A 50 -11.36 -10.14 6.30
N ARG A 51 -12.18 -11.21 6.41
CA ARG A 51 -12.60 -11.73 7.72
C ARG A 51 -11.41 -12.24 8.54
N ALA A 52 -10.52 -13.01 7.92
CA ALA A 52 -9.32 -13.51 8.57
C ALA A 52 -8.36 -12.39 8.99
N PHE A 53 -8.16 -11.40 8.10
CA PHE A 53 -7.35 -10.22 8.35
C PHE A 53 -7.90 -9.39 9.51
N ASN A 54 -9.22 -9.15 9.53
CA ASN A 54 -9.86 -8.40 10.60
C ASN A 54 -9.76 -9.11 11.96
N ALA A 55 -9.78 -10.44 11.97
CA ALA A 55 -9.68 -11.23 13.19
C ALA A 55 -8.25 -11.28 13.76
N VAL A 56 -7.22 -11.25 12.91
CA VAL A 56 -5.83 -11.55 13.33
C VAL A 56 -4.87 -10.37 13.13
N CYS A 57 -5.04 -9.59 12.06
CA CYS A 57 -4.03 -8.66 11.57
C CYS A 57 -4.39 -7.19 11.84
N ALA A 58 -5.68 -6.85 11.81
CA ALA A 58 -6.16 -5.47 11.81
C ALA A 58 -5.83 -4.69 13.10
N THR A 59 -5.63 -5.37 14.24
CA THR A 59 -5.21 -4.71 15.48
C THR A 59 -3.89 -3.96 15.32
N CYS A 60 -2.96 -4.50 14.52
CA CYS A 60 -1.66 -3.86 14.26
C CYS A 60 -1.62 -3.17 12.91
N HIS A 61 -2.19 -3.78 11.86
CA HIS A 61 -2.14 -3.26 10.48
C HIS A 61 -3.33 -2.37 10.12
N GLY A 62 -4.23 -2.11 11.06
CA GLY A 62 -5.35 -1.20 10.91
C GLY A 62 -6.51 -1.81 10.15
N LYS A 63 -7.68 -1.19 10.29
CA LYS A 63 -8.82 -1.48 9.42
C LYS A 63 -8.40 -1.22 7.97
N ASP A 64 -8.88 -2.08 7.06
CA ASP A 64 -8.61 -1.97 5.62
C ASP A 64 -7.10 -1.98 5.28
N ALA A 65 -6.29 -2.57 6.17
CA ALA A 65 -4.83 -2.62 6.09
C ALA A 65 -4.15 -1.24 5.95
N ALA A 66 -4.80 -0.20 6.50
CA ALA A 66 -4.37 1.20 6.42
C ALA A 66 -3.24 1.58 7.39
N GLY A 67 -2.77 0.64 8.20
CA GLY A 67 -1.76 0.87 9.24
C GLY A 67 -2.35 1.42 10.54
N THR A 68 -1.53 1.40 11.58
CA THR A 68 -1.78 2.04 12.87
C THR A 68 -0.47 2.64 13.40
N ASP A 69 -0.48 3.18 14.62
CA ASP A 69 0.76 3.53 15.32
C ASP A 69 1.60 2.30 15.75
N VAL A 70 1.07 1.08 15.60
CA VAL A 70 1.70 -0.19 15.99
C VAL A 70 2.23 -0.98 14.79
N GLY A 71 1.68 -0.79 13.59
CA GLY A 71 2.04 -1.58 12.42
C GLY A 71 1.85 -0.82 11.11
N PRO A 72 2.63 -1.16 10.07
CA PRO A 72 2.65 -0.42 8.82
C PRO A 72 1.36 -0.60 8.00
N PRO A 73 1.00 0.37 7.14
CA PRO A 73 -0.01 0.18 6.11
C PRO A 73 0.47 -0.85 5.10
N LEU A 74 -0.34 -1.88 4.83
CA LEU A 74 -0.04 -2.85 3.77
C LEU A 74 -0.53 -2.37 2.41
N VAL A 75 -1.44 -1.40 2.38
CA VAL A 75 -1.80 -0.65 1.16
C VAL A 75 -0.78 0.48 0.97
N HIS A 76 0.45 0.10 0.63
CA HIS A 76 1.55 1.02 0.39
C HIS A 76 2.49 0.46 -0.68
N ARG A 77 3.06 1.33 -1.51
CA ARG A 77 3.87 0.93 -2.67
C ARG A 77 5.08 0.06 -2.33
N ILE A 78 5.63 0.20 -1.13
CA ILE A 78 6.72 -0.67 -0.66
C ILE A 78 6.34 -2.15 -0.66
N TYR A 79 5.05 -2.46 -0.50
CA TYR A 79 4.51 -3.80 -0.48
C TYR A 79 3.92 -4.21 -1.84
N GLU A 80 4.20 -3.47 -2.92
CA GLU A 80 3.75 -3.83 -4.27
C GLU A 80 4.31 -5.21 -4.68
N PRO A 81 3.59 -5.98 -5.53
CA PRO A 81 3.96 -7.35 -5.90
C PRO A 81 5.41 -7.52 -6.40
N SER A 82 5.95 -6.52 -7.09
CA SER A 82 7.32 -6.57 -7.61
C SER A 82 8.42 -6.45 -6.54
N HIS A 83 8.10 -5.87 -5.37
CA HIS A 83 9.05 -5.66 -4.27
C HIS A 83 8.80 -6.60 -3.09
N HIS A 84 7.54 -6.81 -2.70
CA HIS A 84 7.14 -7.83 -1.74
C HIS A 84 6.12 -8.75 -2.41
N ALA A 85 6.60 -9.81 -3.05
CA ALA A 85 5.74 -10.82 -3.65
C ALA A 85 4.85 -11.51 -2.59
N ASP A 86 3.82 -12.23 -3.02
CA ASP A 86 2.87 -12.90 -2.13
C ASP A 86 3.55 -13.86 -1.14
N TYR A 87 4.61 -14.56 -1.59
CA TYR A 87 5.41 -15.42 -0.73
C TYR A 87 6.12 -14.66 0.41
N ALA A 88 6.43 -13.37 0.23
CA ALA A 88 6.99 -12.56 1.31
C ALA A 88 5.97 -12.35 2.44
N PHE A 89 4.68 -12.19 2.10
CA PHE A 89 3.61 -12.14 3.09
C PHE A 89 3.44 -13.49 3.79
N GLU A 90 3.47 -14.61 3.05
CA GLU A 90 3.45 -15.95 3.63
C GLU A 90 4.57 -16.15 4.67
N MET A 91 5.80 -15.79 4.30
CA MET A 91 6.96 -15.94 5.19
C MET A 91 6.90 -15.00 6.38
N ALA A 92 6.39 -13.78 6.18
CA ALA A 92 6.21 -12.81 7.25
C ALA A 92 5.21 -13.30 8.30
N VAL A 93 4.09 -13.85 7.88
CA VAL A 93 3.07 -14.39 8.79
C VAL A 93 3.59 -15.66 9.47
N ALA A 94 4.24 -16.57 8.73
CA ALA A 94 4.72 -17.84 9.27
C ALA A 94 5.87 -17.68 10.28
N ASN A 95 6.83 -16.79 10.00
CA ASN A 95 8.09 -16.70 10.75
C ASN A 95 8.25 -15.40 11.54
N GLY A 96 7.38 -14.42 11.32
CA GLY A 96 7.58 -13.05 11.78
C GLY A 96 8.61 -12.30 10.93
N VAL A 97 8.78 -11.02 11.23
CA VAL A 97 9.67 -10.11 10.48
C VAL A 97 10.41 -9.19 11.45
N ARG A 98 11.70 -9.01 11.22
CA ARG A 98 12.48 -7.97 11.90
C ARG A 98 12.21 -6.62 11.25
N ALA A 99 12.02 -5.58 12.06
CA ALA A 99 11.81 -4.22 11.55
C ALA A 99 12.96 -3.81 10.61
N HIS A 100 12.62 -3.34 9.41
CA HIS A 100 13.63 -2.87 8.43
C HIS A 100 13.17 -1.68 7.58
N HIS A 101 11.88 -1.59 7.22
CA HIS A 101 11.34 -0.44 6.48
C HIS A 101 10.75 0.66 7.36
N TRP A 102 10.25 0.29 8.54
CA TRP A 102 9.54 1.17 9.45
C TRP A 102 10.03 0.98 10.88
N LYS A 103 9.70 1.93 11.76
CA LYS A 103 10.06 1.90 13.18
C LYS A 103 8.93 1.40 14.09
N PHE A 104 8.14 0.43 13.62
CA PHE A 104 7.04 -0.18 14.39
C PHE A 104 7.50 -1.32 15.33
N GLY A 105 8.73 -1.82 15.14
CA GLY A 105 9.22 -3.01 15.82
C GLY A 105 8.98 -4.28 15.00
N ASN A 106 9.31 -5.42 15.59
CA ASN A 106 9.23 -6.71 14.90
C ASN A 106 7.77 -7.17 14.82
N MET A 107 7.40 -7.76 13.68
CA MET A 107 6.15 -8.50 13.55
C MET A 107 6.35 -9.92 14.09
N PRO A 108 5.56 -10.40 15.08
CA PRO A 108 5.64 -11.77 15.55
C PRO A 108 5.00 -12.76 14.55
N PRO A 109 5.45 -14.03 14.53
CA PRO A 109 4.77 -15.08 13.76
C PRO A 109 3.34 -15.29 14.24
N GLN A 110 2.46 -15.74 13.34
CA GLN A 110 1.05 -16.03 13.60
C GLN A 110 0.78 -17.54 13.40
N PRO A 111 1.13 -18.41 14.36
CA PRO A 111 1.07 -19.86 14.20
C PRO A 111 -0.36 -20.43 14.05
N GLY A 112 -1.39 -19.64 14.39
CA GLY A 112 -2.80 -20.01 14.23
C GLY A 112 -3.38 -19.76 12.84
N VAL A 113 -2.61 -19.18 11.92
CA VAL A 113 -3.06 -18.84 10.56
C VAL A 113 -2.50 -19.88 9.59
N THR A 114 -3.38 -20.61 8.90
CA THR A 114 -2.93 -21.63 7.95
C THR A 114 -2.44 -20.98 6.66
N LYS A 115 -1.65 -21.71 5.86
CA LYS A 115 -1.22 -21.23 4.53
C LYS A 115 -2.41 -20.85 3.63
N ALA A 116 -3.51 -21.61 3.70
CA ALA A 116 -4.72 -21.32 2.94
C ALA A 116 -5.37 -20.00 3.38
N ASP A 117 -5.43 -19.74 4.69
CA ASP A 117 -5.92 -18.46 5.22
C ASP A 117 -5.03 -17.31 4.75
N ILE A 118 -3.69 -17.48 4.78
CA ILE A 118 -2.75 -16.45 4.32
C ILE A 118 -2.99 -16.12 2.86
N ALA A 119 -3.19 -17.12 1.98
CA ALA A 119 -3.46 -16.86 0.57
C ALA A 119 -4.71 -15.98 0.37
N THR A 120 -5.78 -16.22 1.15
CA THR A 120 -6.98 -15.36 1.10
C THR A 120 -6.72 -13.97 1.66
N ILE A 121 -5.96 -13.83 2.74
CA ILE A 121 -5.55 -12.53 3.31
C ILE A 121 -4.74 -11.73 2.29
N VAL A 122 -3.81 -12.38 1.59
CA VAL A 122 -3.02 -11.75 0.53
C VAL A 122 -3.94 -11.29 -0.60
N ALA A 123 -4.89 -12.11 -1.05
CA ALA A 123 -5.86 -11.70 -2.06
C ALA A 123 -6.63 -10.42 -1.65
N TYR A 124 -7.07 -10.34 -0.39
CA TYR A 124 -7.69 -9.14 0.17
C TYR A 124 -6.78 -7.91 0.13
N VAL A 125 -5.53 -8.02 0.62
CA VAL A 125 -4.56 -6.91 0.59
C VAL A 125 -4.26 -6.49 -0.85
N ARG A 126 -4.15 -7.43 -1.79
CA ARG A 126 -3.90 -7.14 -3.20
C ARG A 126 -5.07 -6.42 -3.86
N GLU A 127 -6.31 -6.77 -3.54
CA GLU A 127 -7.48 -6.05 -4.07
C GLU A 127 -7.56 -4.61 -3.57
N LEU A 128 -7.23 -4.40 -2.29
CA LEU A 128 -7.07 -3.04 -1.75
C LEU A 128 -5.94 -2.29 -2.49
N GLN A 129 -4.78 -2.90 -2.66
CA GLN A 129 -3.65 -2.31 -3.39
C GLN A 129 -4.03 -1.90 -4.82
N ARG A 130 -4.66 -2.80 -5.58
CA ARG A 130 -5.13 -2.51 -6.96
C ARG A 130 -6.10 -1.34 -7.02
N ALA A 131 -7.06 -1.27 -6.09
CA ALA A 131 -8.00 -0.15 -6.02
C ALA A 131 -7.32 1.20 -5.72
N ASN A 132 -6.10 1.17 -5.19
CA ASN A 132 -5.26 2.33 -4.90
C ASN A 132 -4.10 2.49 -5.89
N GLY A 133 -4.12 1.78 -7.03
CA GLY A 133 -3.12 1.90 -8.10
C GLY A 133 -1.75 1.30 -7.75
N ILE A 134 -1.72 0.26 -6.91
CA ILE A 134 -0.51 -0.45 -6.50
C ILE A 134 -0.58 -1.87 -7.08
N ASP A 135 0.23 -2.13 -8.12
CA ASP A 135 0.23 -3.36 -8.93
C ASP A 135 1.64 -3.91 -9.15
#